data_AF-A0A9E6WCN3-F1
#
_entry.id   AF-A0A9E6WCN3-F1
#
_cell.length_a   1.000
_cell.length_b   1.000
_cell.length_c   1.000
_cell.angle_alpha   90.00
_cell.angle_beta   90.00
_cell.angle_gamma   90.00
#
_symmetry.space_group_name_H-M   'P 1'
#
loop_
_entity.id
_entity.type
_entity.pdbx_description
1 polymer ?
#
loop_
_entity_poly.entity_id
_entity_poly.type
_entity_poly.pdbx_seq_one_letter_code
_entity_poly.pdbx_strand_id
1 'polypeptide(L)'
;MQSLKKLITLTILLLAGLPALASADLGDYFVQTDWLAENRSRVVILDARQTPLFILGHIEGAHHLPRSSFLDTRNGVKSLVPTTTAFETLMQEFGITPETTVITYAEDSNPYAARLAWTLRYHG
;
A
#
# COMPACT_ATOMS: atom_id res chain seq x y z
N MET A 1 37.62 -35.27 -15.68
CA MET A 1 36.40 -34.81 -16.40
C MET A 1 35.09 -35.21 -15.72
N GLN A 2 34.92 -36.44 -15.23
CA GLN A 2 33.69 -36.85 -14.51
C GLN A 2 33.46 -36.10 -13.18
N SER A 3 34.52 -35.80 -12.43
CA SER A 3 34.45 -35.03 -11.17
C SER A 3 34.00 -33.58 -11.39
N LEU A 4 34.49 -32.92 -12.45
CA LEU A 4 34.09 -31.57 -12.83
C LEU A 4 32.62 -31.50 -13.29
N LYS A 5 32.16 -32.52 -14.04
CA LYS A 5 30.74 -32.62 -14.43
C LYS A 5 29.83 -32.81 -13.22
N LYS A 6 30.21 -33.66 -12.24
CA LYS A 6 29.47 -33.84 -10.99
C LYS A 6 29.39 -32.56 -10.16
N LEU A 7 30.47 -31.79 -10.08
CA LEU A 7 30.49 -30.51 -9.36
C LEU A 7 29.58 -29.48 -10.02
N ILE A 8 29.61 -29.37 -11.36
CA ILE A 8 28.72 -28.48 -12.12
C ILE A 8 27.25 -28.90 -11.96
N THR A 9 26.96 -30.20 -12.03
CA THR A 9 25.59 -30.73 -11.81
C THR A 9 25.11 -30.42 -10.39
N LEU A 10 25.96 -30.56 -9.37
CA LEU A 10 25.62 -30.26 -7.98
C LEU A 10 25.35 -28.76 -7.76
N THR A 11 26.13 -27.88 -8.39
CA THR A 11 25.92 -26.42 -8.32
C THR A 11 24.64 -25.99 -9.04
N ILE A 12 24.30 -26.60 -10.18
CA ILE A 12 23.04 -26.34 -10.89
C ILE A 12 21.84 -26.81 -10.06
N LEU A 13 21.94 -27.96 -9.38
CA LEU A 13 20.91 -28.44 -8.44
C LEU A 13 20.76 -27.52 -7.23
N LEU A 14 21.85 -26.96 -6.71
CA LEU A 14 21.82 -26.00 -5.60
C LEU A 14 21.19 -24.65 -6.00
N LEU A 15 21.44 -24.19 -7.24
CA LEU A 15 20.84 -22.95 -7.78
C LEU A 15 19.37 -23.12 -8.16
N ALA A 16 18.97 -24.30 -8.64
CA ALA A 16 17.58 -24.59 -9.01
C ALA A 16 16.68 -24.88 -7.79
N GLY A 17 17.28 -25.18 -6.63
CA GLY A 17 16.58 -25.47 -5.37
C GLY A 17 16.31 -24.25 -4.48
N LEU A 18 16.64 -23.03 -4.94
CA LEU A 18 16.23 -21.78 -4.31
C LEU A 18 15.02 -21.21 -5.07
N PRO A 19 13.79 -21.72 -4.85
CA PRO A 19 12.65 -20.86 -5.11
C PRO A 19 12.84 -19.66 -4.18
N ALA A 20 12.92 -18.47 -4.75
CA ALA A 20 12.81 -17.25 -3.98
C ALA A 20 11.46 -17.34 -3.24
N LEU A 21 11.50 -17.61 -1.93
CA LEU A 21 10.35 -17.54 -1.04
C LEU A 21 10.00 -16.07 -0.80
N ALA A 22 9.72 -15.35 -1.88
CA ALA A 22 9.05 -14.06 -1.82
C ALA A 22 7.58 -14.33 -2.19
N SER A 23 6.84 -14.86 -1.22
CA SER A 23 5.38 -14.83 -1.27
C SER A 23 4.93 -13.57 -0.55
N ALA A 24 4.14 -12.73 -1.21
CA ALA A 24 3.35 -11.74 -0.51
C ALA A 24 2.26 -12.49 0.26
N ASP A 25 2.26 -12.42 1.58
CA ASP A 25 1.14 -12.91 2.36
C ASP A 25 0.05 -11.83 2.44
N LEU A 26 -1.21 -12.25 2.55
CA LEU A 26 -2.31 -11.31 2.74
C LEU A 26 -2.11 -10.51 4.04
N GLY A 27 -1.51 -11.14 5.05
CA GLY A 27 -1.13 -10.50 6.31
C GLY A 27 -0.14 -9.33 6.17
N ASP A 28 0.59 -9.24 5.06
CA ASP A 28 1.52 -8.13 4.81
C ASP A 28 0.80 -6.82 4.44
N TYR A 29 -0.46 -6.91 4.01
CA TYR A 29 -1.21 -5.76 3.46
C TYR A 29 -2.57 -5.51 4.13
N PHE A 30 -3.07 -6.47 4.90
CA PHE A 30 -4.39 -6.39 5.52
C PHE A 30 -4.29 -6.56 7.04
N VAL A 31 -5.06 -5.76 7.76
CA VAL A 31 -5.25 -5.88 9.21
C VAL A 31 -6.71 -6.13 9.53
N GLN A 32 -6.97 -6.82 10.64
CA GLN A 32 -8.33 -7.04 11.12
C GLN A 32 -8.87 -5.80 11.84
N THR A 33 -10.20 -5.67 11.91
CA THR A 33 -10.87 -4.54 12.56
C THR A 33 -10.52 -4.42 14.04
N ASP A 34 -10.39 -5.54 14.75
CA ASP A 34 -10.03 -5.57 16.17
C ASP A 34 -8.60 -5.05 16.38
N TRP A 35 -7.67 -5.47 15.53
CA TRP A 35 -6.29 -4.95 15.57
C TRP A 35 -6.26 -3.44 15.38
N LEU A 36 -7.02 -2.92 14.41
CA LEU A 36 -7.10 -1.49 14.18
C LEU A 36 -7.67 -0.78 15.41
N ALA A 37 -8.75 -1.29 15.99
CA ALA A 37 -9.38 -0.71 17.18
C ALA A 37 -8.41 -0.54 18.36
N GLU A 38 -7.52 -1.52 18.56
CA GLU A 38 -6.48 -1.52 19.60
C GLU A 38 -5.26 -0.63 19.28
N ASN A 39 -4.99 -0.39 18.00
CA ASN A 39 -3.77 0.31 17.54
C ASN A 39 -4.04 1.68 16.92
N ARG A 40 -5.26 2.23 17.00
CA ARG A 40 -5.64 3.50 16.36
C ARG A 40 -4.69 4.67 16.65
N SER A 41 -4.15 4.75 17.86
CA SER A 41 -3.22 5.83 18.24
C SER A 41 -1.80 5.68 17.68
N ARG A 42 -1.50 4.57 16.97
CA ARG A 42 -0.18 4.24 16.42
C ARG A 42 -0.14 4.31 14.90
N VAL A 43 -1.27 4.60 14.26
CA VAL A 43 -1.42 4.57 12.80
C VAL A 43 -2.12 5.85 12.33
N VAL A 44 -1.92 6.20 11.07
CA VAL A 44 -2.75 7.21 10.39
C VAL A 44 -3.79 6.48 9.56
N ILE A 45 -5.06 6.82 9.75
CA ILE A 45 -6.18 6.17 9.06
C ILE A 45 -6.67 7.10 7.94
N LEU A 46 -6.67 6.61 6.70
CA LEU A 46 -7.13 7.34 5.51
C LEU A 46 -8.41 6.69 4.95
N ASP A 47 -9.49 7.48 4.94
CA ASP A 47 -10.78 7.10 4.38
C ASP A 47 -10.85 7.53 2.91
N ALA A 48 -10.83 6.54 1.99
CA ALA A 48 -10.86 6.79 0.54
C ALA A 48 -12.28 6.88 -0.05
N ARG A 49 -13.31 6.86 0.78
CA ARG A 49 -14.72 6.90 0.37
C ARG A 49 -15.10 8.30 -0.13
N GLN A 50 -16.29 8.41 -0.70
CA GLN A 50 -16.83 9.72 -1.10
C GLN A 50 -17.19 10.56 0.14
N THR A 51 -17.08 11.89 0.01
CA THR A 51 -17.34 12.85 1.10
C THR A 51 -18.62 12.61 1.88
N PRO A 52 -19.79 12.30 1.25
CA PRO A 52 -21.01 12.06 2.01
C PRO A 52 -20.90 10.88 2.97
N LEU A 53 -20.22 9.79 2.58
CA LEU A 53 -20.03 8.61 3.44
C LEU A 53 -19.14 8.92 4.64
N PHE A 54 -18.08 9.71 4.44
CA PHE A 54 -17.23 10.17 5.54
C PHE A 54 -18.03 11.02 6.54
N ILE A 55 -18.81 11.99 6.06
CA ILE A 55 -19.61 12.88 6.91
C ILE A 55 -20.69 12.12 7.69
N LEU A 56 -21.34 11.12 7.08
CA LEU A 56 -22.36 10.30 7.73
C LEU A 56 -21.81 9.45 8.87
N GLY A 57 -20.51 9.12 8.81
CA GLY A 57 -19.83 8.37 9.85
C GLY A 57 -18.54 7.74 9.32
N HIS A 58 -17.48 7.85 10.11
CA HIS A 58 -16.16 7.32 9.79
C HIS A 58 -15.51 6.75 11.04
N ILE A 59 -14.43 6.00 10.86
CA ILE A 59 -13.61 5.52 11.97
C ILE A 59 -13.07 6.74 12.71
N GLU A 60 -13.28 6.83 14.02
CA GLU A 60 -12.78 7.94 14.83
C GLU A 60 -11.25 8.04 14.70
N GLY A 61 -10.78 9.25 14.37
CA GLY A 61 -9.38 9.55 14.07
C GLY A 61 -9.00 9.42 12.59
N ALA A 62 -9.91 8.99 11.71
CA ALA A 62 -9.64 8.91 10.28
C ALA A 62 -9.66 10.27 9.58
N HIS A 63 -8.75 10.45 8.64
CA HIS A 63 -8.72 11.58 7.72
C HIS A 63 -9.41 11.22 6.41
N HIS A 64 -10.18 12.15 5.86
CA HIS A 64 -10.84 11.96 4.57
C HIS A 64 -9.86 12.22 3.42
N LEU A 65 -9.67 11.22 2.55
CA LEU A 65 -8.80 11.33 1.38
C LEU A 65 -9.44 10.67 0.14
N PRO A 66 -10.43 11.32 -0.49
CA PRO A 66 -11.13 10.77 -1.64
C PRO A 66 -10.20 10.69 -2.85
N ARG A 67 -10.58 9.86 -3.84
CA ARG A 67 -9.79 9.65 -5.08
C ARG A 67 -9.33 10.92 -5.79
N SER A 68 -10.10 12.01 -5.70
CA SER A 68 -9.78 13.29 -6.35
C SER A 68 -8.58 13.98 -5.72
N SER A 69 -8.22 13.62 -4.49
CA SER A 69 -7.10 14.23 -3.76
C SER A 69 -5.76 13.58 -4.09
N PHE A 70 -5.74 12.28 -4.43
CA PHE A 70 -4.50 11.52 -4.62
C PHE A 70 -4.32 10.94 -6.03
N LEU A 71 -5.23 11.23 -6.96
CA LEU A 71 -5.09 10.88 -8.37
C LEU A 71 -4.86 12.14 -9.20
N ASP A 72 -3.97 12.04 -10.18
CA ASP A 72 -3.62 13.17 -11.04
C ASP A 72 -4.26 13.05 -12.43
N THR A 73 -4.39 14.20 -13.09
CA THR A 73 -4.80 14.30 -14.50
C THR A 73 -3.80 15.17 -15.24
N ARG A 74 -3.06 14.58 -16.18
CA ARG A 74 -2.06 15.29 -17.00
C ARG A 74 -2.36 15.11 -18.46
N ASN A 75 -2.37 16.20 -19.22
CA ASN A 75 -2.62 16.20 -20.66
C ASN A 75 -3.90 15.44 -21.07
N GLY A 76 -4.97 15.57 -20.27
CA GLY A 76 -6.26 14.90 -20.50
C GLY A 76 -6.33 13.43 -20.07
N VAL A 77 -5.21 12.82 -19.65
CA VAL A 77 -5.17 11.45 -19.13
C VAL A 77 -5.48 11.46 -17.64
N LYS A 78 -6.56 10.78 -17.25
CA LYS A 78 -7.09 10.75 -15.86
C LYS A 78 -6.53 9.57 -15.07
N SER A 79 -6.70 9.64 -13.74
CA SER A 79 -6.38 8.56 -12.79
C SER A 79 -4.89 8.18 -12.75
N LEU A 80 -4.02 9.11 -13.13
CA LEU A 80 -2.58 8.92 -13.09
C LEU A 80 -2.11 8.88 -11.63
N VAL A 81 -1.00 8.17 -11.41
CA VAL A 81 -0.21 8.35 -10.19
C VAL A 81 0.28 9.80 -10.12
N PRO A 82 0.16 10.47 -8.96
CA PRO A 82 0.66 11.83 -8.77
C PRO A 82 2.17 11.88 -8.95
N THR A 83 2.71 13.08 -9.15
CA THR A 83 4.16 13.27 -9.08
C THR A 83 4.61 13.07 -7.63
N THR A 84 5.85 12.63 -7.43
CA THR A 84 6.41 12.42 -6.09
C THR A 84 6.27 13.68 -5.22
N THR A 85 6.62 14.85 -5.74
CA THR A 85 6.50 16.12 -5.00
C THR A 85 5.06 16.43 -4.58
N ALA A 86 4.08 16.21 -5.46
CA ALA A 86 2.68 16.45 -5.12
C ALA A 86 2.19 15.47 -4.07
N PHE A 87 2.59 14.20 -4.18
CA PHE A 87 2.24 13.17 -3.22
C PHE A 87 2.87 13.40 -1.84
N GLU A 88 4.17 13.73 -1.78
CA GLU A 88 4.87 14.09 -0.55
C GLU A 88 4.21 15.28 0.15
N THR A 89 3.87 16.32 -0.61
CA THR A 89 3.16 17.50 -0.07
C THR A 89 1.83 17.09 0.56
N LEU A 90 1.04 16.25 -0.13
CA LEU A 90 -0.22 15.74 0.38
C LEU A 90 -0.05 14.89 1.64
N MET A 91 0.97 14.03 1.71
CA MET A 91 1.24 13.19 2.89
C MET A 91 1.66 14.03 4.10
N GLN A 92 2.40 15.12 3.89
CA GLN A 92 2.78 16.06 4.94
C GLN A 92 1.58 16.73 5.61
N GLU A 93 0.47 16.96 4.90
CA GLU A 93 -0.77 17.51 5.48
C GLU A 93 -1.33 16.63 6.60
N PHE A 94 -1.03 15.33 6.57
CA PHE A 94 -1.45 14.34 7.58
C PHE A 94 -0.32 13.94 8.53
N GLY A 95 0.85 14.59 8.45
CA GLY A 95 2.03 14.23 9.24
C GLY A 95 2.61 12.84 8.92
N ILE A 96 2.32 12.30 7.74
CA ILE A 96 2.80 10.98 7.31
C ILE A 96 4.27 11.09 6.89
N THR A 97 5.11 10.25 7.51
CA THR A 97 6.53 10.05 7.18
C THR A 97 6.75 8.62 6.66
N PRO A 98 7.94 8.28 6.12
CA PRO A 98 8.25 6.91 5.70
C PRO A 98 8.12 5.85 6.81
N GLU A 99 8.21 6.25 8.08
CA GLU A 99 8.06 5.37 9.24
C GLU A 99 6.60 5.23 9.71
N THR A 100 5.69 6.03 9.15
CA THR A 100 4.29 6.05 9.55
C THR A 100 3.56 4.84 9.00
N THR A 101 2.93 4.06 9.88
CA THR A 101 2.00 3.02 9.43
C THR A 101 0.67 3.66 9.01
N VAL A 102 0.31 3.51 7.74
CA VAL A 102 -0.92 4.06 7.16
C VAL A 102 -1.92 2.93 6.90
N ILE A 103 -3.15 3.10 7.41
CA ILE A 103 -4.27 2.19 7.16
C ILE A 103 -5.27 2.87 6.25
N THR A 104 -5.57 2.26 5.10
CA THR A 104 -6.54 2.80 4.13
C THR A 104 -7.80 1.94 4.11
N TYR A 105 -8.98 2.55 3.99
CA TYR A 105 -10.23 1.80 3.85
C TYR A 105 -11.24 2.48 2.92
N ALA A 106 -12.17 1.68 2.41
CA ALA A 106 -13.30 2.10 1.62
C ALA A 106 -14.48 1.11 1.76
N GLU A 107 -15.64 1.39 1.16
CA GLU A 107 -16.76 0.45 1.07
C GLU A 107 -16.46 -0.73 0.12
N ASP A 108 -17.13 -1.88 0.32
CA ASP A 108 -16.81 -3.21 -0.26
C ASP A 108 -16.52 -3.30 -1.77
N SER A 109 -17.02 -2.36 -2.58
CA SER A 109 -16.82 -2.34 -4.05
C SER A 109 -15.92 -1.21 -4.54
N ASN A 110 -15.38 -0.41 -3.61
CA ASN A 110 -14.61 0.77 -3.92
C ASN A 110 -13.11 0.43 -3.95
N PRO A 111 -12.46 0.50 -5.13
CA PRO A 111 -11.06 0.10 -5.27
C PRO A 111 -10.09 1.13 -4.70
N TYR A 112 -10.56 2.29 -4.23
CA TYR A 112 -9.70 3.42 -3.92
C TYR A 112 -8.89 3.25 -2.64
N ALA A 113 -9.30 2.39 -1.71
CA ALA A 113 -8.42 1.98 -0.60
C ALA A 113 -7.17 1.27 -1.12
N ALA A 114 -7.36 0.20 -1.89
CA ALA A 114 -6.24 -0.54 -2.50
C ALA A 114 -5.42 0.35 -3.44
N ARG A 115 -6.06 1.23 -4.23
CA ARG A 115 -5.36 2.17 -5.13
C ARG A 115 -4.52 3.18 -4.35
N LEU A 116 -4.96 3.63 -3.17
CA LEU A 116 -4.21 4.53 -2.29
C LEU A 116 -3.05 3.80 -1.60
N ALA A 117 -3.29 2.60 -1.07
CA ALA A 117 -2.23 1.73 -0.54
C ALA A 117 -1.13 1.46 -1.58
N TRP A 118 -1.52 1.23 -2.84
CA TRP A 118 -0.57 1.13 -3.94
C TRP A 118 0.18 2.44 -4.22
N THR A 119 -0.48 3.61 -4.16
CA THR A 119 0.18 4.92 -4.35
C THR A 119 1.24 5.17 -3.28
N LEU A 120 0.91 4.89 -2.02
CA LEU A 120 1.84 5.00 -0.89
C LEU A 120 3.11 4.21 -1.21
N ARG A 121 2.94 2.92 -1.47
CA ARG A 121 4.04 2.01 -1.83
C ARG A 121 4.80 2.36 -3.11
N TYR A 122 4.14 3.03 -4.05
CA TYR A 122 4.79 3.49 -5.27
C TYR A 122 5.79 4.62 -4.99
N HIS A 123 5.51 5.46 -4.00
CA HIS A 123 6.36 6.60 -3.64
C HIS A 123 7.32 6.33 -2.47
N GLY A 124 7.08 5.32 -1.64
CA GLY A 124 7.96 4.93 -0.53
C GLY A 124 7.18 4.37 0.64
#